data_AF-A0A4Y8I2P7-F1
#
_entry.id   AF-A0A4Y8I2P7-F1
#
_cell.length_a   1.000
_cell.length_b   1.000
_cell.length_c   1.000
_cell.angle_alpha   90.00
_cell.angle_beta   90.00
_cell.angle_gamma   90.00
#
_symmetry.space_group_name_H-M   'P 1'
#
loop_
_entity.id
_entity.type
_entity.pdbx_description
1 polymer ?
#
loop_
_entity_poly.entity_id
_entity_poly.type
_entity_poly.pdbx_seq_one_letter_code
_entity_poly.pdbx_strand_id
1 'polypeptide(L)' 'MKGKMKVTEPVLRIARTIFNSPHRVKIILLLTKKKLSTLEINKKLGISRSKICYHLNGLENMGLLSTEYQSTEHQSTDKP' A
#
# COMPACT_ATOMS: atom_id res chain seq x y z
N MET A 1 28.64 -6.62 -27.74
CA MET A 1 27.42 -7.46 -27.88
C MET A 1 26.19 -6.58 -27.71
N LYS A 2 25.25 -6.56 -28.66
CA LYS A 2 23.94 -5.90 -28.45
C LYS A 2 22.92 -6.98 -28.08
N GLY A 3 22.69 -7.16 -26.78
CA GLY A 3 21.66 -8.09 -26.28
C GLY A 3 20.27 -7.54 -26.54
N LYS A 4 19.32 -8.39 -26.95
CA LYS A 4 17.90 -8.05 -26.99
C LYS A 4 17.32 -8.25 -25.59
N MET A 5 16.52 -7.30 -25.09
CA MET A 5 15.84 -7.42 -23.80
C MET A 5 14.35 -7.67 -24.01
N LYS A 6 13.74 -8.48 -23.15
CA LYS A 6 12.30 -8.71 -23.10
C LYS A 6 11.82 -8.55 -21.67
N VAL A 7 10.70 -7.85 -21.49
CA VAL A 7 10.00 -7.75 -20.20
C VAL A 7 9.25 -9.05 -19.95
N THR A 8 9.30 -9.57 -18.73
CA THR A 8 8.55 -10.76 -18.33
C THR A 8 7.13 -10.40 -17.92
N GLU A 9 6.17 -11.30 -18.13
CA GLU A 9 4.77 -11.08 -17.74
C GLU A 9 4.58 -10.71 -16.26
N PRO A 10 5.28 -11.33 -15.29
CA PRO A 10 5.19 -10.92 -13.89
C PRO A 10 5.58 -9.45 -13.66
N VAL A 11 6.66 -8.98 -14.30
CA VAL A 11 7.11 -7.58 -14.21
C VAL A 11 6.08 -6.65 -14.85
N LEU A 12 5.56 -7.01 -16.01
CA LEU A 12 4.53 -6.22 -16.70
C LEU A 12 3.24 -6.11 -15.87
N ARG A 13 2.83 -7.20 -15.22
CA ARG A 13 1.66 -7.23 -14.34
C ARG A 13 1.83 -6.30 -13.13
N ILE A 14 2.98 -6.37 -12.46
CA ILE A 14 3.31 -5.48 -11.33
C ILE A 14 3.35 -4.02 -11.79
N ALA A 15 4.04 -3.73 -12.88
CA ALA A 15 4.15 -2.39 -13.44
C ALA A 15 2.77 -1.79 -13.77
N ARG A 16 1.89 -2.55 -14.44
CA ARG A 16 0.51 -2.11 -14.71
C ARG A 16 -0.26 -1.79 -13.44
N THR A 17 -0.16 -2.64 -12.41
CA THR A 17 -0.83 -2.37 -11.13
C THR A 17 -0.35 -1.06 -10.51
N ILE A 18 0.96 -0.84 -10.44
CA ILE A 18 1.55 0.34 -9.80
C ILE A 18 1.25 1.60 -10.61
N PHE A 19 1.46 1.56 -11.93
CA PHE A 19 1.42 2.75 -12.78
C PHE A 19 0.01 3.11 -13.26
N ASN A 20 -0.99 2.24 -13.14
CA ASN A 20 -2.39 2.59 -13.43
C ASN A 20 -3.01 3.61 -12.46
N SER A 21 -2.34 3.94 -11.35
CA SER A 21 -2.81 4.99 -10.45
C SER A 21 -1.64 5.78 -9.87
N PRO A 22 -1.60 7.12 -10.03
CA PRO A 22 -0.58 7.95 -9.39
C PRO A 22 -0.64 7.87 -7.86
N HIS A 23 -1.81 7.52 -7.29
CA HIS A 23 -1.93 7.32 -5.85
C HIS A 23 -1.21 6.07 -5.37
N ARG A 24 -1.17 4.98 -6.15
CA ARG A 24 -0.43 3.77 -5.78
C ARG A 24 1.07 4.06 -5.71
N VAL A 25 1.61 4.77 -6.69
CA VAL A 25 3.00 5.24 -6.67
C VAL A 25 3.29 6.07 -5.42
N LYS A 26 2.44 7.06 -5.12
CA LYS A 26 2.60 7.90 -3.92
C LYS A 26 2.51 7.11 -2.62
N ILE A 27 1.57 6.17 -2.51
CA ILE A 27 1.41 5.30 -1.34
C ILE A 27 2.67 4.45 -1.13
N ILE A 28 3.19 3.81 -2.19
CA ILE A 28 4.43 3.03 -2.13
C ILE A 28 5.59 3.91 -1.66
N LEU A 29 5.78 5.08 -2.25
CA LEU A 29 6.85 6.02 -1.86
C LEU A 29 6.74 6.51 -0.41
N LEU A 30 5.52 6.60 0.14
CA LEU A 30 5.31 6.93 1.54
C LEU A 30 5.70 5.75 2.44
N LEU A 31 5.29 4.54 2.08
CA LEU A 31 5.53 3.31 2.85
C LEU A 31 6.99 2.86 2.82
N THR A 32 7.74 3.16 1.74
CA THR A 32 9.20 2.90 1.68
C THR A 32 9.99 3.73 2.69
N LYS A 33 9.42 4.84 3.19
CA LYS A 33 10.09 5.72 4.15
C LYS A 33 9.83 5.31 5.60
N LYS A 34 8.61 4.90 5.91
CA LYS A 34 8.21 4.42 7.24
C LYS A 34 6.87 3.68 7.17
N LYS A 35 6.63 2.81 8.15
CA LYS A 35 5.30 2.23 8.40
C LYS A 35 4.30 3.36 8.69
N LEU A 36 3.12 3.30 8.07
CA LEU A 36 2.07 4.31 8.16
C LEU A 36 0.71 3.63 8.30
N SER A 37 -0.11 4.18 9.18
CA SER A 37 -1.54 3.86 9.21
C SER A 37 -2.29 4.48 8.02
N THR A 38 -3.47 3.94 7.70
CA THR A 38 -4.38 4.52 6.69
C THR A 38 -4.72 5.99 6.99
N LEU A 39 -4.78 6.35 8.28
CA LEU A 39 -5.00 7.72 8.73
C LEU A 39 -3.82 8.64 8.39
N GLU A 40 -2.58 8.21 8.63
CA GLU A 40 -1.41 9.01 8.26
C GLU A 40 -1.27 9.14 6.74
N ILE A 41 -1.58 8.09 5.98
CA ILE A 41 -1.61 8.15 4.50
C ILE A 41 -2.68 9.14 4.04
N ASN A 42 -3.87 9.13 4.65
CA ASN A 42 -4.94 10.09 4.38
C ASN A 42 -4.48 11.53 4.62
N LYS A 43 -3.88 11.80 5.79
CA LYS A 43 -3.34 13.14 6.12
C LYS A 43 -2.27 13.61 5.12
N LYS A 44 -1.44 12.69 4.59
CA LYS A 44 -0.37 13.04 3.65
C LYS A 44 -0.84 13.20 2.21
N LEU A 45 -1.85 12.46 1.78
CA LEU A 45 -2.28 12.42 0.37
C LEU A 45 -3.58 13.17 0.08
N GLY A 46 -4.34 13.54 1.12
CA GLY A 46 -5.61 14.27 0.96
C GLY A 46 -6.71 13.48 0.24
N ILE A 47 -6.60 12.15 0.16
CA ILE A 47 -7.59 11.28 -0.47
C ILE A 47 -8.40 10.50 0.56
N SER A 48 -9.65 10.17 0.25
CA SER A 48 -10.55 9.46 1.17
C SER A 48 -9.97 8.13 1.67
N ARG A 49 -10.33 7.75 2.89
CA ARG A 49 -9.91 6.46 3.49
C ARG A 49 -10.33 5.28 2.60
N SER A 50 -11.53 5.30 2.03
CA SER A 50 -12.00 4.25 1.12
C SER A 50 -11.11 4.11 -0.11
N LYS A 51 -10.65 5.22 -0.70
CA LYS A 51 -9.73 5.22 -1.84
C LYS A 51 -8.34 4.67 -1.45
N ILE A 52 -7.88 4.98 -0.24
CA ILE A 52 -6.63 4.43 0.31
C ILE A 52 -6.76 2.92 0.48
N CYS A 53 -7.82 2.43 1.13
CA CYS A 53 -8.05 0.99 1.30
C CYS A 53 -8.13 0.28 -0.06
N TYR A 54 -8.84 0.84 -1.04
CA TYR A 54 -8.89 0.29 -2.40
C TYR A 54 -7.49 0.15 -3.02
N HIS A 55 -6.63 1.16 -2.87
CA HIS A 55 -5.26 1.09 -3.38
C HIS A 55 -4.38 0.12 -2.60
N LEU A 56 -4.46 0.10 -1.28
CA LEU A 56 -3.70 -0.82 -0.42
C LEU A 56 -4.07 -2.28 -0.70
N ASN A 57 -5.37 -2.61 -0.75
CA ASN A 57 -5.83 -3.97 -1.07
C ASN A 57 -5.32 -4.42 -2.45
N GLY A 58 -5.34 -3.53 -3.44
CA GLY A 58 -4.83 -3.85 -4.77
C GLY A 58 -3.31 -4.10 -4.81
N LEU A 59 -2.55 -3.48 -3.90
CA LEU A 59 -1.11 -3.70 -3.76
C LEU A 59 -0.82 -4.95 -2.92
N GLU A 60 -1.60 -5.23 -1.87
CA GLU A 60 -1.49 -6.41 -1.02
C GLU A 60 -1.81 -7.69 -1.79
N ASN A 61 -2.90 -7.70 -2.57
CA ASN A 61 -3.28 -8.83 -3.44
C ASN A 61 -2.22 -9.16 -4.49
N MET A 62 -1.30 -8.25 -4.75
CA MET A 62 -0.18 -8.41 -5.69
C MET A 62 1.13 -8.79 -4.99
N GLY A 63 1.11 -8.97 -3.67
CA GLY A 63 2.28 -9.27 -2.85
C GLY A 63 3.26 -8.10 -2.72
N LEU A 64 2.81 -6.86 -2.98
CA LEU A 64 3.68 -5.67 -2.95
C LEU A 64 3.72 -5.00 -1.57
N LEU A 65 2.81 -5.37 -0.66
CA LEU A 65 2.80 -4.93 0.73
C LEU A 65 2.17 -6.00 1.62
N SER A 66 2.41 -5.91 2.92
CA SER A 66 1.76 -6.71 3.95
C SER A 66 1.22 -5.80 5.05
N THR A 67 -0.01 -6.05 5.48
CA THR A 67 -0.63 -5.29 6.58
C THR A 67 -0.31 -5.93 7.94
N GLU A 68 0.13 -5.13 8.90
CA GLU A 68 0.26 -5.53 10.32
C GLU A 68 -0.94 -4.98 11.09
N TYR A 69 -1.70 -5.86 11.75
CA TYR A 69 -2.76 -5.45 12.66
C TYR A 69 -2.17 -5.29 14.06
N GLN A 70 -2.19 -4.07 14.59
CA GLN A 70 -1.97 -3.84 16.01
C GLN A 70 -3.31 -3.89 16.72
N SER A 71 -3.54 -4.97 17.46
CA SER A 71 -4.66 -5.07 18.40
C SER A 71 -4.43 -4.05 19.50
N THR A 72 -5.22 -2.98 19.54
CA THR A 72 -5.32 -2.15 20.74
C THR A 72 -6.16 -2.95 21.73
N GLU A 73 -5.53 -3.63 22.69
CA GLU A 73 -6.24 -4.17 23.85
C GLU A 73 -7.00 -3.01 24.51
N HIS A 74 -8.33 -3.01 24.37
CA HIS A 74 -9.18 -2.23 25.26
C HIS A 74 -9.14 -2.92 26.62
N GLN A 75 -8.32 -2.39 27.52
CA GLN A 75 -8.49 -2.63 28.95
C GLN A 75 -9.87 -2.11 29.35
N SER A 76 -10.83 -3.03 29.41
CA SER A 76 -12.09 -2.81 30.12
C SER A 76 -11.73 -2.49 31.57
N THR A 77 -11.74 -1.22 31.95
CA THR A 77 -11.78 -0.84 33.35
C THR A 77 -13.18 -1.17 33.85
N ASP A 78 -13.38 -2.40 34.31
CA ASP A 78 -14.41 -2.67 35.31
C ASP A 78 -13.99 -1.89 36.57
N LYS A 79 -14.71 -0.79 36.83
CA LYS A 79 -14.71 -0.11 38.12
C LYS A 79 -15.68 -0.86 39.04
N PRO A 80 -15.42 -0.86 40.36
CA PRO A 80 -15.91 -1.85 41.33
C PRO A 80 -17.42 -1.80 41.59
#